data_AF-A0A818BXM0-F1
#
_entry.id   AF-A0A818BXM0-F1
#
_cell.length_a   1.000
_cell.length_b   1.000
_cell.length_c   1.000
_cell.angle_alpha   90.00
_cell.angle_beta   90.00
_cell.angle_gamma   90.00
#
_symmetry.space_group_name_H-M   'P 1'
#
loop_
_entity.id
_entity.type
_entity.pdbx_description
1 polymer ?
#
loop_
_entity_poly.entity_id
_entity_poly.type
_entity_poly.pdbx_seq_one_letter_code
_entity_poly.pdbx_strand_id
1 'polypeptide(L)'
;MRTDGHYNTAPTSAMVPVKLLRRGFSYTWLIPTADTDGDTVKCRWASATAVVPTNVIADECAGICGTFPGATLNSSSCMMSYTASTVGFWAVSLMMEDYEFSWQTTSMYV
;
A
#
# COMPACT_ATOMS: atom_id res chain seq x y z
N MET A 1 -16.87 0.27 -12.96
CA MET A 1 -17.80 -0.89 -13.05
C MET A 1 -16.97 -2.07 -13.45
N ARG A 2 -17.11 -3.19 -12.74
CA ARG A 2 -16.37 -4.44 -12.96
C ARG A 2 -16.90 -5.16 -14.20
N THR A 3 -16.16 -6.14 -14.73
CA THR A 3 -16.60 -6.95 -15.88
C THR A 3 -17.76 -7.89 -15.54
N ASP A 4 -17.94 -8.22 -14.26
CA ASP A 4 -19.07 -8.99 -13.73
C ASP A 4 -20.38 -8.19 -13.61
N GLY A 5 -20.36 -6.88 -13.87
CA GLY A 5 -21.52 -5.99 -13.78
C GLY A 5 -21.80 -5.45 -12.38
N HIS A 6 -20.94 -5.71 -11.39
CA HIS A 6 -21.03 -5.12 -10.05
C HIS A 6 -20.20 -3.83 -9.93
N TYR A 7 -20.53 -3.02 -8.91
CA TYR A 7 -19.69 -1.89 -8.52
C TYR A 7 -18.47 -2.41 -7.76
N ASN A 8 -17.36 -1.69 -7.91
CA ASN A 8 -16.14 -2.02 -7.21
C ASN A 8 -16.16 -1.50 -5.77
N THR A 9 -15.52 -2.22 -4.86
CA THR A 9 -15.36 -1.88 -3.45
C THR A 9 -13.87 -1.83 -3.12
N ALA A 10 -13.42 -0.74 -2.51
CA ALA A 10 -12.01 -0.59 -2.18
C ALA A 10 -11.51 -1.66 -1.18
N PRO A 11 -10.22 -2.06 -1.27
CA PRO A 11 -9.65 -3.03 -0.36
C PRO A 11 -9.47 -2.46 1.05
N THR A 12 -9.44 -3.36 2.03
CA THR A 12 -9.28 -3.03 3.45
C THR A 12 -8.07 -3.74 4.05
N SER A 13 -7.53 -3.19 5.15
CA SER A 13 -6.43 -3.81 5.90
C SER A 13 -6.72 -3.89 7.38
N ALA A 14 -6.29 -4.99 7.99
CA ALA A 14 -6.30 -5.20 9.44
C ALA A 14 -4.94 -4.92 10.10
N MET A 15 -4.01 -4.25 9.40
CA MET A 15 -2.66 -3.99 9.91
C MET A 15 -2.70 -3.09 11.16
N VAL A 16 -1.97 -3.49 12.20
CA VAL A 16 -1.67 -2.60 13.33
C VAL A 16 -0.63 -1.57 12.87
N PRO A 17 -0.97 -0.26 12.82
CA PRO A 17 -0.16 0.75 12.12
C PRO A 17 1.12 1.16 12.86
N VAL A 18 1.17 0.99 14.19
CA VAL A 18 2.34 1.35 15.00
C VAL A 18 3.12 0.10 15.37
N LYS A 19 4.42 0.08 15.05
CA LYS A 19 5.36 -1.00 15.38
C LYS A 19 6.52 -0.46 16.20
N LEU A 20 6.80 -1.08 17.35
CA LEU A 20 7.99 -0.79 18.14
C LEU A 20 9.13 -1.72 17.71
N LEU A 21 10.23 -1.14 17.24
CA LEU A 21 11.36 -1.88 16.69
C LEU A 21 12.59 -1.75 17.57
N ARG A 22 13.33 -2.85 17.72
CA ARG A 22 14.61 -2.87 18.42
C ARG A 22 15.73 -2.61 17.40
N ARG A 23 16.60 -1.66 17.74
CA ARG A 23 17.80 -1.37 16.94
C ARG A 23 18.66 -2.62 16.77
N GLY A 24 19.17 -2.83 15.55
CA GLY A 24 20.03 -3.94 15.16
C GLY A 24 19.29 -5.16 14.62
N PHE A 25 17.96 -5.12 14.56
CA PHE A 25 17.14 -6.24 14.07
C PHE A 25 16.48 -5.90 12.73
N SER A 26 16.33 -6.92 11.90
CA SER A 26 15.54 -6.88 10.68
C SER A 26 14.14 -7.40 10.94
N TYR A 27 13.17 -6.75 10.34
CA TYR A 27 11.76 -7.06 10.46
C TYR A 27 11.14 -7.16 9.08
N THR A 28 10.21 -8.10 8.94
CA THR A 28 9.35 -8.22 7.77
C THR A 28 7.92 -8.34 8.25
N TRP A 29 7.04 -7.51 7.70
CA TRP A 29 5.62 -7.53 8.00
C TRP A 29 4.83 -7.78 6.72
N LEU A 30 3.86 -8.67 6.83
CA LEU A 30 2.76 -8.69 5.89
C LEU A 30 1.80 -7.57 6.25
N ILE A 31 1.44 -6.74 5.28
CA ILE A 31 0.28 -5.86 5.38
C ILE A 31 -0.91 -6.72 4.96
N PRO A 32 -1.77 -7.20 5.89
CA PRO A 32 -2.92 -8.00 5.51
C PRO A 32 -3.88 -7.16 4.69
N THR A 33 -4.21 -7.63 3.49
CA THR A 33 -5.18 -7.00 2.59
C THR A 33 -6.36 -7.93 2.40
N ALA A 34 -7.56 -7.35 2.29
CA ALA A 34 -8.79 -8.07 1.97
C ALA A 34 -9.63 -7.21 1.04
N ASP A 35 -10.10 -7.83 -0.03
CA ASP A 35 -10.98 -7.24 -1.02
C ASP A 35 -12.26 -8.07 -1.09
N THR A 36 -13.43 -7.45 -0.96
CA THR A 36 -14.70 -8.17 -0.90
C THR A 36 -15.15 -8.69 -2.26
N ASP A 37 -14.62 -8.11 -3.33
CA ASP A 37 -15.00 -8.44 -4.70
C ASP A 37 -14.08 -9.53 -5.28
N GLY A 38 -13.05 -9.93 -4.52
CA GLY A 38 -12.13 -11.00 -4.86
C GLY A 38 -10.94 -10.54 -5.70
N ASP A 39 -10.67 -9.24 -5.73
CA ASP A 39 -9.63 -8.67 -6.57
C ASP A 39 -8.21 -8.98 -6.09
N THR A 40 -7.28 -8.90 -7.05
CA THR A 40 -5.87 -8.89 -6.72
C THR A 40 -5.51 -7.54 -6.11
N VAL A 41 -5.14 -7.52 -4.84
CA VAL A 41 -4.62 -6.31 -4.18
C VAL A 41 -3.11 -6.22 -4.34
N LYS A 42 -2.61 -5.05 -4.74
CA LYS A 42 -1.19 -4.70 -4.74
C LYS A 42 -0.95 -3.49 -3.85
N CYS A 43 0.25 -3.40 -3.30
CA CYS A 43 0.65 -2.29 -2.45
C CYS A 43 1.73 -1.43 -3.09
N ARG A 44 1.70 -0.13 -2.82
CA ARG A 44 2.78 0.80 -3.20
C ARG A 44 2.95 1.88 -2.13
N TRP A 45 4.09 2.56 -2.18
CA TRP A 45 4.26 3.79 -1.42
C TRP A 45 3.28 4.85 -1.92
N ALA A 46 2.66 5.57 -0.98
CA ALA A 46 1.77 6.67 -1.34
C ALA A 46 2.55 7.81 -1.99
N SER A 47 1.89 8.52 -2.91
CA SER A 47 2.47 9.62 -3.68
C SER A 47 1.70 10.92 -3.47
N ALA A 48 2.41 12.05 -3.47
CA ALA A 48 1.80 13.38 -3.47
C ALA A 48 1.25 13.75 -4.87
N THR A 49 1.62 12.96 -5.88
CA THR A 49 1.29 13.23 -7.27
C THR A 49 0.65 12.03 -7.95
N ALA A 50 -0.15 11.26 -7.21
CA ALA A 50 -0.87 10.14 -7.79
C ALA A 50 -1.92 10.66 -8.78
N VAL A 51 -1.94 10.04 -9.97
CA VAL A 51 -2.94 10.36 -10.99
C VAL A 51 -4.07 9.36 -10.84
N VAL A 52 -5.22 9.82 -10.32
CA VAL A 52 -6.43 9.00 -10.23
C VAL A 52 -7.17 9.02 -11.58
N PRO A 53 -8.12 8.09 -11.87
CA PRO A 53 -8.70 7.92 -13.21
C PRO A 53 -9.43 9.13 -13.76
N THR A 54 -9.78 10.11 -12.92
CA THR A 54 -10.33 11.40 -13.33
C THR A 54 -9.27 12.39 -13.84
N ASN A 55 -8.01 11.95 -13.97
CA ASN A 55 -6.84 12.78 -14.29
C ASN A 55 -6.61 13.91 -13.27
N VAL A 56 -7.09 13.73 -12.05
CA VAL A 56 -6.82 14.63 -10.93
C VAL A 56 -5.54 14.17 -10.23
N ILE A 57 -4.69 15.13 -9.87
CA ILE A 57 -3.53 14.87 -9.02
C ILE A 57 -4.02 14.82 -7.57
N ALA A 58 -3.89 13.67 -6.92
CA ALA A 58 -4.23 13.46 -5.53
C ALA A 58 -2.96 13.39 -4.67
N ASP A 59 -2.99 14.10 -3.53
CA ASP A 59 -2.02 13.88 -2.46
C ASP A 59 -2.53 12.76 -1.55
N GLU A 60 -2.01 11.56 -1.76
CA GLU A 60 -2.37 10.36 -1.00
C GLU A 60 -1.56 10.20 0.29
N CYS A 61 -0.50 11.00 0.45
CA CYS A 61 0.48 10.79 1.50
C CYS A 61 0.36 11.81 2.63
N ALA A 62 -0.40 12.90 2.42
CA ALA A 62 -0.61 13.98 3.38
C ALA A 62 0.72 14.50 3.99
N GLY A 63 1.74 14.64 3.14
CA GLY A 63 3.09 15.05 3.52
C GLY A 63 4.07 13.93 3.91
N ILE A 64 3.62 12.68 4.08
CA ILE A 64 4.47 11.51 4.39
C ILE A 64 4.63 10.61 3.16
N CYS A 65 5.34 11.13 2.16
CA CYS A 65 5.48 10.50 0.85
C CYS A 65 6.69 9.58 0.73
N GLY A 66 6.56 8.54 -0.09
CA GLY A 66 7.66 7.65 -0.43
C GLY A 66 8.00 6.65 0.68
N THR A 67 9.28 6.30 0.78
CA THR A 67 9.81 5.34 1.76
C THR A 67 10.73 6.04 2.75
N PHE A 68 11.04 5.38 3.88
CA PHE A 68 12.11 5.80 4.78
C PHE A 68 13.39 4.98 4.52
N PRO A 69 14.58 5.49 4.92
CA PRO A 69 15.85 4.88 4.55
C PRO A 69 15.94 3.40 4.94
N GLY A 70 16.20 2.54 3.95
CA GLY A 70 16.39 1.10 4.15
C GLY A 70 15.11 0.27 4.24
N ALA A 71 13.93 0.86 4.10
CA ALA A 71 12.68 0.12 3.98
C ALA A 71 12.39 -0.28 2.52
N THR A 72 11.93 -1.52 2.34
CA THR A 72 11.51 -2.07 1.05
C THR A 72 10.09 -2.61 1.12
N LEU A 73 9.41 -2.63 -0.02
CA LEU A 73 8.06 -3.14 -0.18
C LEU A 73 8.00 -4.02 -1.42
N ASN A 74 7.54 -5.26 -1.25
CA ASN A 74 7.10 -6.09 -2.37
C ASN A 74 5.67 -5.72 -2.70
N SER A 75 5.44 -5.15 -3.87
CA SER A 75 4.12 -4.65 -4.26
C SER A 75 3.09 -5.75 -4.43
N SER A 76 3.49 -6.90 -4.97
CA SER A 76 2.57 -8.01 -5.25
C SER A 76 2.16 -8.79 -4.00
N SER A 77 3.05 -8.91 -3.01
CA SER A 77 2.75 -9.64 -1.77
C SER A 77 2.42 -8.73 -0.59
N CYS A 78 2.48 -7.41 -0.77
CA CYS A 78 2.32 -6.42 0.30
C CYS A 78 3.22 -6.70 1.52
N MET A 79 4.42 -7.24 1.26
CA MET A 79 5.40 -7.52 2.31
C MET A 79 6.39 -6.38 2.41
N MET A 80 6.45 -5.76 3.58
CA MET A 80 7.39 -4.69 3.89
C MET A 80 8.53 -5.20 4.75
N SER A 81 9.76 -4.87 4.39
CA SER A 81 10.96 -5.23 5.15
C SER A 81 11.76 -4.01 5.56
N TYR A 82 12.34 -4.05 6.75
CA TYR A 82 13.18 -2.98 7.26
C TYR A 82 14.19 -3.47 8.31
N THR A 83 15.41 -2.95 8.26
CA THR A 83 16.44 -3.16 9.30
C THR A 83 16.59 -1.90 10.14
N ALA A 84 16.25 -1.99 11.43
CA ALA A 84 16.28 -0.86 12.34
C ALA A 84 17.73 -0.47 12.72
N SER A 85 18.35 0.41 11.95
CA SER A 85 19.75 0.83 12.16
C SER A 85 19.90 2.05 13.07
N THR A 86 18.89 2.91 13.12
CA THR A 86 18.86 4.18 13.87
C THR A 86 17.69 4.21 14.87
N VAL A 87 17.86 4.97 15.96
CA VAL A 87 16.79 5.23 16.94
C VAL A 87 16.04 6.48 16.51
N GLY A 88 14.70 6.42 16.48
CA GLY A 88 13.86 7.55 16.12
C GLY A 88 12.44 7.11 15.79
N PHE A 89 11.61 8.09 15.40
CA PHE A 89 10.28 7.84 14.86
C PHE A 89 10.33 7.95 13.33
N TRP A 90 9.71 6.97 12.68
CA TRP A 90 9.57 6.94 11.23
C TRP A 90 8.10 6.73 10.92
N ALA A 91 7.64 7.37 9.85
CA ALA A 91 6.29 7.22 9.34
C ALA A 91 6.37 6.90 7.85
N VAL A 92 5.39 6.15 7.37
CA VAL A 92 5.22 5.88 5.96
C VAL A 92 3.73 5.79 5.64
N SER A 93 3.36 6.30 4.47
CA SER A 93 2.02 6.10 3.91
C SER A 93 2.09 5.06 2.78
N LEU A 94 1.12 4.16 2.78
CA LEU A 94 1.00 3.06 1.84
C LEU A 94 -0.37 3.13 1.19
N MET A 95 -0.40 2.90 -0.12
CA MET A 95 -1.64 2.71 -0.86
C MET A 95 -1.83 1.23 -1.17
N MET A 96 -3.06 0.78 -1.00
CA MET A 96 -3.55 -0.51 -1.45
C MET A 96 -4.43 -0.26 -2.66
N GLU A 97 -4.16 -0.98 -3.73
CA GLU A 97 -4.85 -0.84 -5.00
C GLU A 97 -5.42 -2.20 -5.39
N ASP A 98 -6.69 -2.24 -5.74
CA ASP A 98 -7.36 -3.43 -6.25
C ASP A 98 -7.22 -3.50 -7.78
N TYR A 99 -7.16 -4.72 -8.28
CA TYR A 99 -7.06 -5.04 -9.69
C TYR A 99 -7.93 -6.27 -9.93
N GLU A 100 -8.90 -6.14 -10.83
CA GLU A 100 -9.81 -7.23 -11.17
C GLU A 100 -9.06 -8.49 -11.58
N PHE A 101 -7.91 -8.31 -12.25
CA PHE A 101 -6.97 -9.37 -12.58
C PHE A 101 -5.54 -9.04 -12.22
N SER A 102 -4.75 -10.06 -11.88
CA SER A 102 -3.37 -9.90 -11.43
C SER A 102 -2.42 -9.27 -12.46
N TRP A 103 -2.70 -9.45 -13.76
CA TRP A 103 -1.91 -8.88 -14.87
C TRP A 103 -2.27 -7.43 -15.22
N GLN A 104 -3.34 -6.87 -14.66
CA GLN A 104 -3.68 -5.47 -14.90
C GLN A 104 -2.63 -4.53 -14.28
N THR A 105 -2.39 -3.42 -14.97
CA THR A 105 -1.49 -2.33 -14.55
C THR A 105 -2.27 -1.10 -14.10
N THR A 106 -3.56 -1.04 -14.40
CA THR A 106 -4.48 0.02 -13.95
C THR A 106 -5.36 -0.57 -12.87
N SER A 107 -5.35 0.05 -11.69
CA SER A 107 -6.20 -0.34 -10.57
C SER A 107 -7.64 0.08 -10.79
N MET A 108 -8.54 -0.52 -10.03
CA MET A 108 -9.91 -0.05 -9.96
C MET A 108 -10.02 1.08 -8.94
N TYR A 109 -11.00 1.95 -9.18
CA TYR A 109 -11.30 3.06 -8.30
C TYR A 109 -12.82 3.07 -8.12
N VAL A 110 -13.24 3.51 -6.94
CA VAL A 110 -14.65 3.66 -6.57
C VAL A 110 -15.18 4.98 -7.12
#